data_AF-A0A950NC19-F1
#
_entry.id   AF-A0A950NC19-F1
#
_cell.length_a   1.000
_cell.length_b   1.000
_cell.length_c   1.000
_cell.angle_alpha   90.00
_cell.angle_beta   90.00
_cell.angle_gamma   90.00
#
_symmetry.space_group_name_H-M   'P 1'
#
loop_
_entity.id
_entity.type
_entity.pdbx_description
1 polymer ?
#
loop_
_entity_poly.entity_id
_entity_poly.type
_entity_poly.pdbx_seq_one_letter_code
_entity_poly.pdbx_strand_id
1 'polypeptide(L)'
;RDRTLAGVLSTARALWRSRWHEERSTAIHMVAALVRRLDHDDWNEFKTWLKSVRSADHCDGIAVEVLGSLVKRDRTWCRVLKHWTLSKSVWERRAAAMGVLLRARQMGDVDAAFYVCESLMEDRAPEVREGVAIVLSEALLSDSAATREFLDRWKDRGASAILEALSS
;
A
#
# COMPACT_ATOMS: atom_id res chain seq x y z
N ARG A 1 -26.21 1.06 -5.61
CA ARG A 1 -25.12 0.10 -5.88
C ARG A 1 -25.69 -1.17 -6.49
N ASP A 2 -25.00 -1.80 -7.44
CA ASP A 2 -25.43 -3.06 -8.06
C ASP A 2 -25.43 -4.22 -7.04
N ARG A 3 -26.44 -5.09 -7.09
CA ARG A 3 -26.65 -6.23 -6.18
C ARG A 3 -25.46 -7.19 -6.18
N THR A 4 -24.78 -7.34 -7.32
CA THR A 4 -23.60 -8.21 -7.42
C THR A 4 -22.44 -7.71 -6.55
N LEU A 5 -22.15 -6.40 -6.54
CA LEU A 5 -21.08 -5.84 -5.71
C LEU A 5 -21.41 -5.99 -4.23
N ALA A 6 -22.65 -5.68 -3.84
CA ALA A 6 -23.10 -5.81 -2.45
C ALA A 6 -23.01 -7.26 -1.95
N GLY A 7 -23.40 -8.23 -2.79
CA GLY A 7 -23.27 -9.66 -2.48
C GLY A 7 -21.81 -10.09 -2.29
N VAL A 8 -20.92 -9.70 -3.21
CA VAL A 8 -19.49 -10.03 -3.12
C VAL A 8 -18.84 -9.41 -1.89
N LEU A 9 -19.11 -8.13 -1.59
CA LEU A 9 -18.58 -7.48 -0.38
C LEU A 9 -19.08 -8.15 0.90
N SER A 10 -20.36 -8.56 0.95
CA SER A 10 -20.92 -9.29 2.08
C SER A 10 -20.20 -10.63 2.31
N THR A 11 -19.97 -11.41 1.25
CA THR A 11 -19.26 -12.69 1.34
C THR A 11 -17.79 -12.48 1.72
N ALA A 12 -17.11 -11.53 1.08
CA ALA A 12 -15.73 -11.22 1.39
C ALA A 12 -15.55 -10.78 2.85
N ARG A 13 -16.49 -10.00 3.40
CA ARG A 13 -16.50 -9.63 4.82
C ARG A 13 -16.70 -10.81 5.77
N ALA A 14 -17.45 -11.83 5.37
CA ALA A 14 -17.59 -13.06 6.15
C ALA A 14 -16.26 -13.83 6.17
N LEU A 15 -15.64 -14.02 5.01
CA LEU A 15 -14.35 -14.68 4.87
C LEU A 15 -13.21 -13.93 5.58
N TRP A 16 -13.21 -12.59 5.54
CA TRP A 16 -12.21 -11.77 6.22
C TRP A 16 -12.22 -11.92 7.75
N ARG A 17 -13.40 -12.21 8.32
CA ARG A 17 -13.56 -12.45 9.77
C ARG A 17 -13.09 -13.85 10.20
N SER A 18 -12.73 -14.70 9.25
CA SER A 18 -12.22 -16.02 9.54
C SER A 18 -10.86 -15.99 10.21
N ARG A 19 -10.55 -17.08 10.93
CA ARG A 19 -9.21 -17.36 11.44
C ARG A 19 -8.29 -17.96 10.39
N TRP A 20 -8.84 -18.49 9.30
CA TRP A 20 -8.09 -19.18 8.26
C TRP A 20 -7.46 -18.19 7.30
N HIS A 21 -6.18 -18.40 7.01
CA HIS A 21 -5.39 -17.50 6.19
C HIS A 21 -5.92 -17.43 4.74
N GLU A 22 -6.24 -18.59 4.18
CA GLU A 22 -6.71 -18.78 2.81
C GLU A 22 -8.08 -18.17 2.57
N GLU A 23 -8.96 -18.21 3.57
CA GLU A 23 -10.27 -17.53 3.51
C GLU A 23 -10.08 -16.02 3.45
N ARG A 24 -9.17 -15.46 4.25
CA ARG A 24 -8.83 -14.04 4.23
C ARG A 24 -8.19 -13.62 2.91
N SER A 25 -7.28 -14.42 2.36
CA SER A 25 -6.70 -14.18 1.02
C SER A 25 -7.78 -14.24 -0.07
N THR A 26 -8.71 -15.18 0.01
CA THR A 26 -9.84 -15.27 -0.92
C THR A 26 -10.74 -14.04 -0.83
N ALA A 27 -11.00 -13.51 0.38
CA ALA A 27 -11.74 -12.27 0.55
C ALA A 27 -11.10 -11.10 -0.20
N ILE A 28 -9.77 -10.96 -0.10
CA ILE A 28 -9.01 -9.91 -0.81
C ILE A 28 -9.16 -10.08 -2.32
N HIS A 29 -8.88 -11.28 -2.86
CA HIS A 29 -8.97 -11.54 -4.30
C HIS A 29 -10.38 -11.31 -4.87
N MET A 30 -11.43 -11.69 -4.12
CA MET A 30 -12.82 -11.45 -4.52
C MET A 30 -13.12 -9.96 -4.69
N VAL A 31 -12.63 -9.12 -3.77
CA VAL A 31 -12.80 -7.67 -3.83
C VAL A 31 -11.95 -7.07 -4.96
N ALA A 32 -10.68 -7.49 -5.06
CA ALA A 32 -9.75 -7.03 -6.09
C ALA A 32 -10.30 -7.26 -7.51
N ALA A 33 -10.97 -8.39 -7.75
CA ALA A 33 -11.62 -8.69 -9.03
C ALA A 33 -12.72 -7.67 -9.42
N LEU A 34 -13.31 -6.97 -8.44
CA LEU A 34 -14.35 -5.97 -8.65
C LEU A 34 -13.86 -4.54 -8.39
N VAL A 35 -12.55 -4.30 -8.27
CA VAL A 35 -11.99 -3.02 -7.81
C VAL A 35 -12.42 -1.82 -8.66
N ARG A 36 -12.67 -2.04 -9.97
CA ARG A 36 -13.18 -1.00 -10.89
C ARG A 36 -14.55 -0.44 -10.50
N ARG A 37 -15.30 -1.20 -9.70
CA ARG A 37 -16.66 -0.88 -9.24
C ARG A 37 -16.69 -0.29 -7.83
N LEU A 38 -15.54 -0.29 -7.13
CA LEU A 38 -15.42 0.33 -5.82
C LEU A 38 -15.37 1.84 -5.97
N ASP A 39 -15.99 2.52 -5.01
CA ASP A 39 -16.03 3.97 -4.90
C ASP A 39 -15.31 4.44 -3.62
N HIS A 40 -15.38 5.75 -3.35
CA HIS A 40 -14.75 6.35 -2.18
C HIS A 40 -15.36 5.84 -0.86
N ASP A 41 -16.64 5.46 -0.84
CA ASP A 41 -17.31 4.99 0.38
C ASP A 41 -16.79 3.60 0.80
N ASP A 42 -16.32 2.79 -0.16
CA ASP A 42 -15.71 1.49 0.10
C ASP A 42 -14.32 1.57 0.76
N TRP A 43 -13.63 2.71 0.66
CA TRP A 43 -12.31 2.91 1.25
C TRP A 43 -12.29 2.63 2.77
N ASN A 44 -13.35 3.06 3.46
CA ASN A 44 -13.48 2.90 4.91
C ASN A 44 -13.63 1.43 5.34
N GLU A 45 -14.15 0.57 4.47
CA GLU A 45 -14.21 -0.86 4.73
C GLU A 45 -12.81 -1.45 4.81
N PHE A 46 -11.94 -1.16 3.83
CA PHE A 46 -10.58 -1.68 3.82
C PHE A 46 -9.70 -1.06 4.89
N LYS A 47 -9.92 0.21 5.24
CA LYS A 47 -9.33 0.80 6.45
C LYS A 47 -9.71 -0.01 7.71
N THR A 48 -10.94 -0.49 7.79
CA THR A 48 -11.39 -1.33 8.90
C THR A 48 -10.73 -2.70 8.87
N TRP A 49 -10.53 -3.29 7.69
CA TRP A 49 -9.85 -4.57 7.52
C TRP A 49 -8.39 -4.52 7.99
N LEU A 50 -7.68 -3.41 7.72
CA LEU A 50 -6.30 -3.21 8.18
C LEU A 50 -6.14 -3.32 9.71
N LYS A 51 -7.20 -3.06 10.49
CA LYS A 51 -7.16 -3.20 11.96
C LYS A 51 -7.00 -4.65 12.43
N SER A 52 -7.36 -5.64 11.62
CA SER A 52 -7.24 -7.07 11.96
C SER A 52 -6.17 -7.79 11.17
N VAL A 53 -5.36 -7.08 10.38
CA VAL A 53 -4.20 -7.63 9.67
C VAL A 53 -3.16 -8.13 10.68
N ARG A 54 -2.56 -9.28 10.36
CA ARG A 54 -1.56 -9.94 11.20
C ARG A 54 -0.28 -10.31 10.44
N SER A 55 -0.26 -10.06 9.13
CA SER A 55 0.81 -10.48 8.24
C SER A 55 0.96 -9.49 7.08
N ALA A 56 2.19 -9.41 6.58
CA ALA A 56 2.54 -8.51 5.48
C ALA A 56 1.78 -8.85 4.19
N ASP A 57 1.58 -10.13 3.87
CA ASP A 57 0.89 -10.56 2.66
C ASP A 57 -0.58 -10.11 2.61
N HIS A 58 -1.30 -10.17 3.74
CA HIS A 58 -2.67 -9.64 3.84
C HIS A 58 -2.69 -8.11 3.79
N CYS A 59 -1.71 -7.45 4.41
CA CYS A 59 -1.55 -6.01 4.29
C CYS A 59 -1.36 -5.60 2.82
N ASP A 60 -0.47 -6.30 2.13
CA ASP A 60 -0.06 -5.99 0.76
C ASP A 60 -1.17 -6.34 -0.22
N GLY A 61 -1.90 -7.43 -0.03
CA GLY A 61 -3.08 -7.74 -0.83
C GLY A 61 -4.14 -6.63 -0.75
N ILE A 62 -4.43 -6.13 0.46
CA ILE A 62 -5.34 -4.98 0.63
C ILE A 62 -4.74 -3.71 0.00
N ALA A 63 -3.49 -3.41 0.33
CA ALA A 63 -2.85 -2.15 -0.04
C ALA A 63 -2.59 -2.04 -1.55
N VAL A 64 -2.12 -3.10 -2.19
CA VAL A 64 -1.75 -3.10 -3.61
C VAL A 64 -2.98 -3.37 -4.49
N GLU A 65 -3.68 -4.48 -4.24
CA GLU A 65 -4.72 -4.93 -5.17
C GLU A 65 -6.01 -4.12 -5.06
N VAL A 66 -6.38 -3.73 -3.84
CA VAL A 66 -7.63 -3.00 -3.58
C VAL A 66 -7.39 -1.49 -3.55
N LEU A 67 -6.63 -1.00 -2.56
CA LEU A 67 -6.39 0.43 -2.37
C LEU A 67 -5.51 1.01 -3.50
N GLY A 68 -4.46 0.30 -3.88
CA GLY A 68 -3.51 0.71 -4.92
C GLY A 68 -4.17 0.84 -6.29
N SER A 69 -5.17 0.01 -6.58
CA SER A 69 -6.00 0.16 -7.78
C SER A 69 -6.89 1.41 -7.77
N LEU A 70 -7.36 1.87 -6.61
CA LEU A 70 -8.05 3.16 -6.47
C LEU A 70 -7.05 4.32 -6.66
N VAL A 71 -5.90 4.25 -6.00
CA VAL A 71 -4.83 5.25 -6.10
C VAL A 71 -4.28 5.35 -7.53
N LYS A 72 -4.14 4.21 -8.23
CA LYS A 72 -3.74 4.17 -9.64
C LYS A 72 -4.67 5.00 -10.52
N ARG A 73 -5.98 4.90 -10.30
CA ARG A 73 -7.00 5.64 -11.05
C ARG A 73 -7.06 7.11 -10.67
N ASP A 74 -6.91 7.42 -9.40
CA ASP A 74 -6.97 8.78 -8.88
C ASP A 74 -5.82 9.05 -7.89
N ARG A 75 -4.86 9.87 -8.34
CA ARG A 75 -3.67 10.22 -7.56
C ARG A 75 -4.02 10.99 -6.28
N THR A 76 -5.19 11.60 -6.17
CA THR A 76 -5.56 12.39 -4.97
C THR A 76 -5.60 11.54 -3.69
N TRP A 77 -5.82 10.22 -3.81
CA TRP A 77 -5.72 9.26 -2.71
C TRP A 77 -4.33 9.20 -2.07
N CYS A 78 -3.28 9.63 -2.76
CA CYS A 78 -1.94 9.75 -2.15
C CYS A 78 -1.96 10.67 -0.92
N ARG A 79 -2.85 11.67 -0.86
CA ARG A 79 -3.02 12.53 0.33
C ARG A 79 -3.55 11.74 1.53
N VAL A 80 -4.47 10.82 1.30
CA VAL A 80 -5.02 9.93 2.33
C VAL A 80 -3.95 8.93 2.79
N LEU A 81 -3.21 8.33 1.86
CA LEU A 81 -2.09 7.45 2.21
C LEU A 81 -1.00 8.19 2.98
N LYS A 82 -0.64 9.42 2.57
CA LYS A 82 0.31 10.26 3.32
C LYS A 82 -0.18 10.51 4.74
N HIS A 83 -1.47 10.74 4.96
CA HIS A 83 -2.01 10.84 6.32
C HIS A 83 -1.86 9.54 7.12
N TRP A 84 -2.00 8.37 6.49
CA TRP A 84 -1.81 7.08 7.17
C TRP A 84 -0.38 6.83 7.64
N THR A 85 0.62 7.49 7.04
CA THR A 85 2.02 7.43 7.52
C THR A 85 2.19 7.92 8.96
N LEU A 86 1.25 8.74 9.46
CA LEU A 86 1.24 9.25 10.83
C LEU A 86 0.57 8.28 11.83
N SER A 87 0.03 7.16 11.37
CA SER A 87 -0.71 6.23 12.22
C SER A 87 0.20 5.51 13.21
N LYS A 88 -0.33 5.23 14.40
CA LYS A 88 0.33 4.31 15.35
C LYS A 88 0.36 2.87 14.85
N SER A 89 -0.55 2.50 13.94
CA SER A 89 -0.62 1.15 13.36
C SER A 89 0.48 0.90 12.34
N VAL A 90 1.30 -0.14 12.57
CA VAL A 90 2.32 -0.61 11.61
C VAL A 90 1.68 -0.95 10.26
N TRP A 91 0.52 -1.60 10.25
CA TRP A 91 -0.16 -2.02 9.02
C TRP A 91 -0.76 -0.86 8.25
N GLU A 92 -1.25 0.19 8.91
CA GLU A 92 -1.71 1.39 8.20
C GLU A 92 -0.54 2.13 7.55
N ARG A 93 0.62 2.22 8.23
CA ARG A 93 1.84 2.81 7.65
C ARG A 93 2.42 1.96 6.52
N ARG A 94 2.47 0.63 6.65
CA ARG A 94 2.88 -0.27 5.54
C ARG A 94 1.91 -0.16 4.36
N ALA A 95 0.60 -0.15 4.62
CA ALA A 95 -0.39 0.03 3.57
C ALA A 95 -0.28 1.39 2.87
N ALA A 96 0.15 2.44 3.59
CA ALA A 96 0.46 3.73 2.98
C ALA A 96 1.57 3.60 1.92
N ALA A 97 2.71 2.98 2.28
CA ALA A 97 3.79 2.73 1.34
C ALA A 97 3.33 1.85 0.17
N MET A 98 2.79 0.66 0.45
CA MET A 98 2.42 -0.31 -0.59
C MET A 98 1.26 0.17 -1.48
N GLY A 99 0.41 1.07 -0.99
CA GLY A 99 -0.70 1.65 -1.74
C GLY A 99 -0.27 2.51 -2.95
N VAL A 100 0.97 3.01 -2.97
CA VAL A 100 1.52 3.73 -4.14
C VAL A 100 2.36 2.84 -5.07
N LEU A 101 2.53 1.55 -4.75
CA LEU A 101 3.35 0.62 -5.54
C LEU A 101 2.94 0.58 -7.02
N LEU A 102 1.64 0.50 -7.31
CA LEU A 102 1.14 0.44 -8.69
C LEU A 102 1.34 1.75 -9.46
N ARG A 103 1.44 2.91 -8.77
CA ARG A 103 1.77 4.19 -9.41
C ARG A 103 3.22 4.18 -9.90
N ALA A 104 4.17 3.78 -9.05
CA ALA A 104 5.57 3.65 -9.45
C ALA A 104 5.72 2.57 -10.54
N ARG A 105 5.42 1.30 -10.21
CA ARG A 105 5.68 0.14 -11.07
C ARG A 105 5.00 0.21 -12.44
N GLN A 106 3.74 0.66 -12.51
CA GLN A 106 2.94 0.52 -13.73
C GLN A 106 2.68 1.85 -14.44
N MET A 107 2.80 2.99 -13.76
CA MET A 107 2.57 4.31 -14.37
C MET A 107 3.86 5.14 -14.50
N GLY A 108 4.98 4.68 -13.93
CA GLY A 108 6.21 5.46 -13.86
C GLY A 108 6.10 6.72 -12.99
N ASP A 109 5.05 6.84 -12.17
CA ASP A 109 4.80 8.01 -11.33
C ASP A 109 5.59 7.88 -10.02
N VAL A 110 6.90 8.11 -10.12
CA VAL A 110 7.83 8.08 -8.98
C VAL A 110 7.54 9.20 -7.99
N ASP A 111 6.98 10.33 -8.43
CA ASP A 111 6.60 11.43 -7.55
C ASP A 111 5.51 11.02 -6.55
N ALA A 112 4.54 10.18 -6.96
CA ALA A 112 3.57 9.63 -6.01
C ALA A 112 4.23 8.72 -4.96
N ALA A 113 5.22 7.93 -5.36
CA ALA A 113 6.00 7.11 -4.44
C ALA A 113 6.78 7.99 -3.45
N PHE A 114 7.55 8.96 -3.94
CA PHE A 114 8.32 9.89 -3.11
C PHE A 114 7.40 10.63 -2.14
N TYR A 115 6.28 11.16 -2.62
CA TYR A 115 5.36 11.94 -1.80
C TYR A 115 4.88 11.21 -0.54
N VAL A 116 4.67 9.88 -0.62
CA VAL A 116 4.24 9.05 0.52
C VAL A 116 5.44 8.49 1.28
N CYS A 117 6.41 7.89 0.59
CA CYS A 117 7.55 7.22 1.21
C CYS A 117 8.47 8.20 1.97
N GLU A 118 8.53 9.47 1.58
CA GLU A 118 9.28 10.52 2.29
C GLU A 118 8.93 10.57 3.78
N SER A 119 7.66 10.38 4.14
CA SER A 119 7.20 10.41 5.54
C SER A 119 7.52 9.13 6.33
N LEU A 120 8.05 8.10 5.66
CA LEU A 120 8.35 6.79 6.22
C LEU A 120 9.85 6.44 6.15
N MET A 121 10.69 7.31 5.60
CA MET A 121 12.13 7.06 5.47
C MET A 121 12.83 6.84 6.82
N GLU A 122 12.30 7.39 7.91
CA GLU A 122 12.81 7.22 9.27
C GLU A 122 11.98 6.24 10.13
N ASP A 123 11.02 5.52 9.54
CA ASP A 123 10.16 4.59 10.31
C ASP A 123 11.02 3.56 11.04
N ARG A 124 10.53 3.06 12.19
CA ARG A 124 11.25 2.11 13.05
C ARG A 124 10.79 0.67 12.85
N ALA A 125 9.61 0.45 12.31
CA ALA A 125 9.04 -0.88 12.11
C ALA A 125 9.69 -1.56 10.89
N PRO A 126 10.29 -2.76 11.04
CA PRO A 126 10.86 -3.51 9.92
C PRO A 126 9.86 -3.74 8.79
N GLU A 127 8.60 -4.03 9.12
CA GLU A 127 7.53 -4.28 8.16
C GLU A 127 7.21 -3.02 7.34
N VAL A 128 7.37 -1.82 7.90
CA VAL A 128 7.16 -0.58 7.13
C VAL A 128 8.36 -0.32 6.23
N ARG A 129 9.58 -0.47 6.75
CA ARG A 129 10.83 -0.27 5.99
C ARG A 129 10.92 -1.16 4.77
N GLU A 130 10.58 -2.43 4.92
CA GLU A 130 10.53 -3.38 3.80
C GLU A 130 9.54 -2.92 2.73
N GLY A 131 8.33 -2.49 3.12
CA GLY A 131 7.34 -1.96 2.18
C GLY A 131 7.84 -0.70 1.45
N VAL A 132 8.52 0.21 2.16
CA VAL A 132 9.15 1.39 1.55
C VAL A 132 10.25 0.98 0.56
N ALA A 133 11.12 0.05 0.94
CA ALA A 133 12.19 -0.44 0.07
C ALA A 133 11.61 -1.07 -1.21
N ILE A 134 10.59 -1.93 -1.12
CA ILE A 134 9.93 -2.52 -2.30
C ILE A 134 9.42 -1.43 -3.25
N VAL A 135 8.75 -0.40 -2.73
CA VAL A 135 8.20 0.69 -3.54
C VAL A 135 9.30 1.51 -4.20
N LEU A 136 10.36 1.85 -3.47
CA LEU A 136 11.48 2.63 -4.00
C LEU A 136 12.36 1.82 -4.98
N SER A 137 12.42 0.50 -4.85
CA SER A 137 13.04 -0.37 -5.87
C SER A 137 12.28 -0.28 -7.20
N GLU A 138 10.95 -0.29 -7.16
CA GLU A 138 10.15 -0.08 -8.38
C GLU A 138 10.30 1.34 -8.95
N ALA A 139 10.49 2.33 -8.07
CA ALA A 139 10.81 3.69 -8.49
C ALA A 139 12.19 3.78 -9.16
N LEU A 140 13.22 3.07 -8.64
CA LEU A 140 14.54 2.97 -9.27
C LEU A 140 14.48 2.36 -10.67
N LEU A 141 13.66 1.31 -10.85
CA LEU A 141 13.44 0.69 -12.16
C LEU A 141 12.72 1.63 -13.13
N SER A 142 11.86 2.50 -12.62
CA SER A 142 11.05 3.43 -13.43
C SER A 142 11.82 4.71 -13.79
N ASP A 143 12.50 5.32 -12.82
CA ASP A 143 13.34 6.50 -12.98
C ASP A 143 14.50 6.46 -11.97
N SER A 144 15.61 5.88 -12.42
CA SER A 144 16.80 5.72 -11.58
C SER A 144 17.45 7.04 -11.19
N ALA A 145 17.39 8.07 -12.04
CA ALA A 145 18.05 9.35 -11.79
C ALA A 145 17.31 10.12 -10.69
N ALA A 146 15.99 10.30 -10.85
CA ALA A 146 15.17 10.97 -9.85
C ALA A 146 15.14 10.22 -8.51
N THR A 147 15.10 8.88 -8.56
CA THR A 147 15.09 8.07 -7.33
C THR A 147 16.43 8.11 -6.59
N ARG A 148 17.57 8.10 -7.29
CA ARG A 148 18.88 8.29 -6.65
C ARG A 148 19.02 9.67 -6.02
N GLU A 149 18.53 10.72 -6.68
CA GLU A 149 18.49 12.06 -6.09
C GLU A 149 17.61 12.09 -4.84
N PHE A 150 16.45 11.43 -4.87
CA PHE A 150 15.59 11.28 -3.69
C PHE A 150 16.34 10.59 -2.54
N LEU A 151 17.02 9.47 -2.81
CA LEU A 151 17.74 8.70 -1.80
C LEU A 151 18.94 9.46 -1.22
N ASP A 152 19.68 10.24 -2.03
CA ASP A 152 20.82 11.03 -1.56
C ASP A 152 20.42 12.05 -0.48
N ARG A 153 19.21 12.63 -0.58
CA ARG A 153 18.66 13.54 0.46
C ARG A 153 18.43 12.86 1.81
N TRP A 154 18.36 11.53 1.82
CA TRP A 154 18.08 10.71 3.00
C TRP A 154 19.30 9.93 3.50
N LYS A 155 20.46 9.99 2.83
CA LYS A 155 21.62 9.15 3.15
C LYS A 155 22.09 9.20 4.61
N ASP A 156 21.95 10.34 5.27
CA ASP A 156 22.45 10.58 6.64
C ASP A 156 21.38 10.38 7.73
N ARG A 157 20.10 10.23 7.35
CA ARG A 157 18.96 10.23 8.30
C ARG A 157 17.98 9.09 8.10
N GLY A 158 17.82 8.63 6.86
CA GLY A 158 16.94 7.51 6.52
C GLY A 158 17.36 6.24 7.23
N ALA A 159 16.41 5.35 7.47
CA ALA A 159 16.67 4.07 8.08
C ALA A 159 17.67 3.27 7.23
N SER A 160 18.79 2.86 7.83
CA SER A 160 19.87 2.15 7.14
C SER A 160 19.36 0.94 6.37
N ALA A 161 18.42 0.18 6.94
CA ALA A 161 17.82 -0.98 6.27
C ALA A 161 17.11 -0.65 4.94
N ILE A 162 16.52 0.54 4.79
CA ILE A 162 15.94 0.98 3.51
C ILE A 162 17.06 1.31 2.52
N LEU A 163 18.07 2.07 2.96
CA LEU A 163 19.16 2.53 2.10
C LEU A 163 20.05 1.38 1.64
N GLU A 164 20.38 0.44 2.53
CA GLU A 164 21.15 -0.77 2.24
C GLU A 164 20.43 -1.66 1.22
N ALA A 165 19.11 -1.83 1.35
CA ALA A 165 18.30 -2.60 0.41
C ALA A 165 18.25 -1.99 -1.01
N LEU A 166 18.59 -0.71 -1.16
CA LEU A 166 18.54 0.05 -2.41
C LEU A 166 19.94 0.42 -2.96
N SER A 167 21.01 0.00 -2.26
CA SER A 167 22.39 0.30 -2.63
C SER A 167 23.06 -0.79 -3.49
N SER A 168 22.41 -1.95 -3.64
CA SER A 168 22.83 -3.07 -4.50
C SER A 168 22.40 -2.86 -5.95
#